data_AF-A0A1S3QZD3-F1
#
_entry.id   AF-A0A1S3QZD3-F1
#
_cell.length_a   1.000
_cell.length_b   1.000
_cell.length_c   1.000
_cell.angle_alpha   90.00
_cell.angle_beta   90.00
_cell.angle_gamma   90.00
#
_symmetry.space_group_name_H-M   'P 1'
#
loop_
_entity.id
_entity.type
_entity.pdbx_description
1 polymer ?
#
loop_
_entity_poly.entity_id
_entity_poly.type
_entity_poly.pdbx_seq_one_letter_code
_entity_poly.pdbx_strand_id
1 'polypeptide(L)'
;MYALYSKNKPQSDALLTSHGNGFFKNKQLELGDKMDLASYLLKPIQRMSKYALLLKDLIKECGQSQEQELSDLRTAEEMVKFQLRHGNDLLAMDAIRGCDVSRGESSRAVEQ
;
A
#
# COMPACT_ATOMS: atom_id res chain seq x y z
N MET A 1 -10.97 4.23 -1.26
CA MET A 1 -9.90 5.24 -1.07
C MET A 1 -8.52 4.60 -0.86
N TYR A 2 -8.34 3.69 0.12
CA TYR A 2 -7.05 3.00 0.35
C TYR A 2 -6.52 2.21 -0.85
N ALA A 3 -7.38 1.38 -1.44
CA ALA A 3 -7.06 0.56 -2.61
C ALA A 3 -6.49 1.38 -3.80
N LEU A 4 -7.08 2.55 -4.06
CA LEU A 4 -6.61 3.47 -5.12
C LEU A 4 -5.23 4.05 -4.79
N TYR A 5 -4.99 4.42 -3.53
CA TYR A 5 -3.68 4.91 -3.10
C TYR A 5 -2.60 3.83 -3.23
N SER A 6 -2.90 2.61 -2.77
CA SER A 6 -1.99 1.47 -2.89
C SER A 6 -1.65 1.17 -4.35
N LYS A 7 -2.65 1.17 -5.25
CA LYS A 7 -2.45 1.00 -6.70
C LYS A 7 -1.55 2.08 -7.31
N ASN A 8 -1.68 3.33 -6.88
CA ASN A 8 -0.93 4.46 -7.45
C ASN A 8 0.47 4.62 -6.84
N LYS A 9 0.75 4.01 -5.67
CA LYS A 9 2.04 4.17 -4.97
C LYS A 9 3.25 3.75 -5.83
N PRO A 10 3.26 2.61 -6.54
CA PRO A 10 4.39 2.24 -7.40
C PRO A 10 4.68 3.28 -8.49
N GLN A 11 3.64 3.87 -9.08
CA GLN A 11 3.79 4.92 -10.08
C GLN A 11 4.35 6.20 -9.48
N SER A 12 3.88 6.57 -8.27
CA SER A 12 4.42 7.70 -7.53
C SER A 12 5.90 7.52 -7.21
N ASP A 13 6.33 6.31 -6.83
CA ASP A 13 7.74 6.01 -6.50
C ASP A 13 8.63 6.05 -7.74
N ALA A 14 8.15 5.54 -8.87
CA ALA A 14 8.85 5.62 -10.15
C ALA A 14 9.07 7.08 -10.58
N LEU A 15 8.03 7.92 -10.51
CA LEU A 15 8.11 9.35 -10.83
C LEU A 15 9.04 10.12 -9.89
N LEU A 16 8.99 9.80 -8.59
CA LEU A 16 9.86 10.42 -7.60
C LEU A 16 11.34 10.12 -7.91
N THR A 17 11.62 8.88 -8.29
CA THR A 17 12.97 8.40 -8.61
C THR A 17 13.50 9.02 -9.91
N SER A 18 12.66 9.11 -10.95
CA SER A 18 13.10 9.58 -12.28
C SER A 18 13.15 11.11 -12.42
N HIS A 19 12.26 11.86 -11.75
CA HIS A 19 12.14 13.31 -11.97
C HIS A 19 12.06 14.15 -10.68
N GLY A 20 11.76 13.54 -9.53
CA GLY A 20 11.44 14.28 -8.30
C GLY A 20 12.62 14.53 -7.36
N ASN A 21 13.64 13.69 -7.38
CA ASN A 21 14.66 13.65 -6.32
C ASN A 21 15.40 14.97 -6.06
N GLY A 22 15.73 15.74 -7.09
CA GLY A 22 16.41 17.04 -6.92
C GLY A 22 15.50 18.11 -6.31
N PHE A 23 14.30 18.27 -6.87
CA PHE A 23 13.31 19.26 -6.43
C PHE A 23 12.85 19.00 -4.99
N PHE A 24 12.47 17.76 -4.68
CA PHE A 24 11.92 17.44 -3.36
C PHE A 24 12.98 17.42 -2.26
N LYS A 25 14.26 17.11 -2.57
CA LYS A 25 15.35 17.25 -1.59
C LYS A 25 15.59 18.71 -1.22
N ASN A 26 15.59 19.61 -2.20
CA ASN A 26 15.72 21.05 -1.91
C ASN A 26 14.55 21.54 -1.06
N LYS A 27 13.32 21.15 -1.41
CA LYS A 27 12.13 21.49 -0.62
C LYS A 27 12.18 20.92 0.80
N GLN A 28 12.67 19.69 0.98
CA GLN A 28 12.84 19.07 2.28
C GLN A 28 13.79 19.87 3.18
N LEU A 29 14.91 20.34 2.62
CA LEU A 29 15.86 21.19 3.34
C LEU A 29 15.26 22.54 3.72
N GLU A 30 14.55 23.19 2.79
CA GLU A 30 13.84 24.46 3.05
C GLU A 30 12.83 24.35 4.18
N LEU A 31 12.10 23.23 4.24
CA LEU A 31 11.07 22.99 5.26
C LEU A 31 11.64 22.44 6.58
N GLY A 32 12.93 22.08 6.62
CA GLY A 32 13.53 21.43 7.78
C GLY A 32 12.92 20.05 8.09
N ASP A 33 12.45 19.37 7.05
CA ASP A 33 11.70 18.12 7.18
C ASP A 33 12.60 16.96 7.61
N LYS A 34 12.15 16.21 8.64
CA LYS A 34 12.93 15.13 9.26
C LYS A 34 13.02 13.86 8.42
N MET A 35 12.19 13.75 7.38
CA MET A 35 12.12 12.56 6.51
C MET A 35 11.94 13.00 5.05
N ASP A 36 12.32 12.11 4.13
CA ASP A 36 12.09 12.33 2.71
C ASP A 36 10.61 12.14 2.32
N LEU A 37 10.25 12.68 1.16
CA LEU A 37 8.89 12.59 0.63
C LEU A 37 8.44 11.13 0.45
N ALA A 38 9.34 10.24 0.02
CA ALA A 38 9.06 8.81 -0.13
C ALA A 38 8.55 8.18 1.18
N SER A 39 9.18 8.49 2.31
CA SER A 39 8.76 8.03 3.63
C SER A 39 7.39 8.56 4.04
N TYR A 40 7.08 9.80 3.71
CA TYR A 40 5.74 10.37 3.96
C TYR A 40 4.66 9.67 3.13
N LEU A 41 4.95 9.33 1.88
CA LEU A 41 4.05 8.59 0.99
C LEU A 41 3.85 7.13 1.43
N LEU A 42 4.72 6.57 2.29
CA LEU A 42 4.50 5.25 2.88
C LEU A 42 3.53 5.29 4.08
N LYS A 43 3.34 6.45 4.73
CA LYS A 43 2.51 6.54 5.94
C LYS A 43 1.07 6.06 5.75
N PRO A 44 0.34 6.38 4.66
CA PRO A 44 -1.03 5.90 4.48
C PRO A 44 -1.12 4.38 4.36
N ILE A 45 -0.13 3.75 3.71
CA ILE A 45 -0.02 2.29 3.59
C ILE A 45 0.24 1.67 4.97
N GLN A 46 1.23 2.20 5.69
CA GLN A 46 1.58 1.73 7.04
C GLN A 46 0.46 1.93 8.06
N ARG A 47 -0.31 3.02 7.93
CA ARG A 47 -1.38 3.39 8.86
C ARG A 47 -2.52 2.37 8.85
N MET A 48 -2.83 1.78 7.70
CA MET A 48 -3.89 0.77 7.60
C MET A 48 -3.52 -0.52 8.36
N SER A 49 -2.27 -0.97 8.25
CA SER A 49 -1.76 -2.10 9.05
C SER A 49 -1.79 -1.80 10.54
N LYS A 50 -1.51 -0.56 10.95
CA LYS A 50 -1.62 -0.15 12.36
C LYS A 50 -3.05 -0.22 12.89
N TYR A 51 -4.05 0.17 12.10
CA TYR A 51 -5.45 0.04 12.52
C TYR A 51 -5.86 -1.42 12.72
N ALA A 52 -5.40 -2.33 11.87
CA ALA A 52 -5.65 -3.76 12.06
C ALA A 52 -5.08 -4.28 13.39
N LEU A 53 -3.85 -3.86 13.73
CA LEU A 53 -3.20 -4.25 15.00
C LEU A 53 -3.93 -3.65 16.21
N LEU A 54 -4.24 -2.35 16.17
CA LEU A 54 -4.94 -1.67 17.25
C LEU A 54 -6.33 -2.26 17.50
N LEU A 55 -7.10 -2.53 16.45
CA LEU A 55 -8.41 -3.17 16.57
C LEU A 55 -8.30 -4.57 17.17
N LYS A 56 -7.31 -5.36 16.74
CA LYS A 56 -7.05 -6.69 17.30
C LYS A 56 -6.68 -6.61 18.79
N ASP A 57 -5.90 -5.62 19.20
CA ASP A 57 -5.52 -5.45 20.60
C ASP A 57 -6.71 -4.96 21.44
N LEU A 58 -7.52 -4.03 20.94
CA LEU A 58 -8.76 -3.60 21.59
C LEU A 58 -9.74 -4.76 21.82
N ILE A 59 -9.90 -5.65 20.83
CA ILE A 59 -10.77 -6.84 20.95
C ILE A 59 -10.29 -7.79 22.06
N LYS A 60 -8.98 -7.90 22.28
CA LYS A 60 -8.42 -8.77 23.35
C LYS A 60 -8.66 -8.18 24.74
N GLU A 61 -8.63 -6.86 24.86
CA GLU A 61 -8.81 -6.16 26.14
C GLU A 61 -10.29 -6.00 26.53
N CYS A 62 -11.22 -6.09 25.57
CA CYS A 62 -12.65 -6.06 25.86
C CYS A 62 -13.11 -7.33 26.59
N GLY A 63 -13.77 -7.14 27.74
CA GLY A 63 -14.35 -8.22 28.53
C GLY A 63 -15.64 -8.78 27.91
N GLN A 64 -16.00 -10.01 28.28
CA GLN A 64 -17.19 -10.72 27.77
C GLN A 64 -18.53 -10.02 28.07
N SER A 65 -18.54 -9.04 28.99
CA SER A 65 -19.70 -8.22 29.33
C SER A 65 -19.99 -7.09 28.34
N GLN A 66 -19.12 -6.86 27.36
CA GLN A 66 -19.22 -5.81 26.32
C GLN A 66 -19.49 -6.42 24.94
N GLU A 67 -20.58 -7.18 24.83
CA GLU A 67 -20.88 -7.96 23.62
C GLU A 67 -21.16 -7.07 22.39
N GLN A 68 -21.83 -5.93 22.59
CA GLN A 68 -22.11 -4.97 21.52
C GLN A 68 -20.83 -4.28 21.05
N GLU A 69 -19.98 -3.79 21.96
CA GLU A 69 -18.70 -3.17 21.58
C GLU A 69 -17.77 -4.17 20.89
N LEU A 70 -17.75 -5.43 21.34
CA LEU A 70 -17.01 -6.51 20.68
C LEU A 70 -17.51 -6.77 19.26
N SER A 71 -18.82 -6.74 19.02
CA SER A 71 -19.41 -6.89 17.69
C SER A 71 -18.99 -5.76 16.74
N ASP A 72 -19.03 -4.51 17.23
CA ASP A 72 -18.67 -3.33 16.45
C ASP A 72 -17.17 -3.34 16.12
N LEU A 73 -16.31 -3.68 17.09
CA LEU A 73 -14.87 -3.81 16.90
C LEU A 73 -14.52 -4.90 15.89
N ARG A 74 -15.19 -6.06 15.92
CA ARG A 74 -14.99 -7.14 14.94
C ARG A 74 -15.39 -6.71 13.54
N THR A 75 -16.49 -5.98 13.41
CA THR A 75 -16.95 -5.44 12.12
C THR A 75 -15.93 -4.45 11.56
N ALA A 76 -15.41 -3.55 12.39
CA ALA A 76 -14.36 -2.62 12.00
C ALA A 76 -13.06 -3.36 11.59
N GLU A 77 -12.68 -4.42 12.32
CA GLU A 77 -11.51 -5.24 12.00
C GLU A 77 -11.64 -5.90 10.62
N GLU A 78 -12.80 -6.49 10.33
CA GLU A 78 -13.07 -7.13 9.04
C GLU A 78 -13.07 -6.12 7.88
N MET A 79 -13.62 -4.92 8.08
CA MET A 79 -13.55 -3.85 7.07
C MET A 79 -12.10 -3.45 6.76
N VAL A 80 -11.25 -3.31 7.78
CA VAL A 80 -9.83 -2.96 7.60
C VAL A 80 -9.07 -4.08 6.89
N LYS A 81 -9.27 -5.34 7.30
CA LYS A 81 -8.67 -6.52 6.63
C LYS A 81 -9.12 -6.64 5.19
N PHE A 82 -10.40 -6.38 4.90
CA PHE A 82 -10.92 -6.37 3.54
C PHE A 82 -10.20 -5.35 2.67
N GLN A 83 -10.02 -4.11 3.17
CA GLN A 83 -9.32 -3.09 2.39
C GLN A 83 -7.84 -3.36 2.18
N LEU A 84 -7.17 -3.99 3.15
CA LEU A 84 -5.79 -4.44 3.00
C LEU A 84 -5.66 -5.51 1.91
N ARG A 85 -6.50 -6.54 1.95
CA ARG A 85 -6.52 -7.61 0.94
C ARG A 85 -6.83 -7.05 -0.44
N HIS A 86 -7.89 -6.27 -0.56
CA HIS A 86 -8.31 -5.70 -1.83
C HIS A 86 -7.22 -4.80 -2.46
N GLY A 87 -6.52 -4.00 -1.66
CA GLY A 87 -5.37 -3.22 -2.14
C GLY A 87 -4.23 -4.09 -2.67
N ASN A 88 -3.90 -5.19 -1.99
CA ASN A 88 -2.86 -6.13 -2.42
C ASN A 88 -3.28 -6.90 -3.68
N ASP A 89 -4.54 -7.32 -3.76
CA ASP A 89 -5.07 -8.04 -4.92
C ASP A 89 -5.00 -7.17 -6.18
N LEU A 90 -5.34 -5.88 -6.08
CA LEU A 90 -5.21 -4.95 -7.21
C LEU A 90 -3.77 -4.79 -7.69
N LEU A 91 -2.80 -4.76 -6.77
CA LEU A 91 -1.38 -4.72 -7.12
C LEU A 91 -0.94 -6.00 -7.83
N ALA A 92 -1.38 -7.16 -7.36
CA ALA A 92 -1.10 -8.44 -7.99
C ALA A 92 -1.74 -8.56 -9.38
N MET A 93 -2.98 -8.10 -9.53
CA MET A 93 -3.68 -8.08 -10.82
C MET A 93 -3.00 -7.16 -11.85
N ASP A 94 -2.57 -5.96 -11.44
CA ASP A 94 -1.83 -5.06 -12.33
C ASP A 94 -0.48 -5.66 -12.77
N ALA A 95 0.22 -6.37 -11.89
CA ALA A 95 1.47 -7.06 -12.22
C ALA A 95 1.26 -8.18 -13.27
N ILE A 96 0.16 -8.95 -13.16
CA ILE A 96 -0.17 -10.00 -14.14
C ILE A 96 -0.51 -9.39 -15.50
N ARG A 97 -1.27 -8.29 -15.55
CA ARG A 97 -1.60 -7.61 -16.81
C ARG A 97 -0.35 -7.03 -17.51
N GLY A 98 0.67 -6.65 -16.74
CA GLY A 98 1.98 -6.22 -17.26
C GLY A 98 2.84 -7.35 -17.85
N CYS A 99 2.51 -8.62 -17.60
CA CYS A 99 3.26 -9.77 -18.11
C CYS A 99 2.85 -10.21 -19.53
N ASP A 100 1.83 -9.62 -20.16
CA ASP A 100 1.31 -10.10 -21.46
C ASP A 100 2.15 -9.67 -22.68
N VAL A 101 3.37 -9.15 -22.48
CA VAL A 101 4.33 -8.87 -23.55
C VAL A 101 5.71 -9.44 -23.19
N SER A 102 5.82 -10.76 -23.21
CA SER A 102 7.11 -11.44 -23.45
C SER A 102 6.95 -12.67 -24.38
N ARG A 103 5.83 -12.78 -25.11
CA ARG A 103 5.63 -13.78 -26.19
C ARG A 103 6.05 -13.24 -27.57
N GLY A 104 7.07 -12.39 -27.62
CA GLY A 104 7.56 -11.78 -28.86
C GLY A 104 9.03 -12.07 -29.22
N GLU A 105 9.86 -12.57 -28.29
CA GLU A 105 11.32 -12.66 -28.52
C GLU A 105 11.92 -14.00 -28.09
N SER A 106 11.27 -15.12 -28.42
CA SER A 106 11.90 -16.45 -28.26
C SER A 106 11.55 -17.42 -29.39
N SER A 107 11.34 -16.91 -30.61
CA SER A 107 11.11 -17.74 -31.82
C SER A 107 11.93 -17.29 -33.04
N ARG A 108 13.11 -16.70 -32.82
CA ARG A 108 14.13 -16.51 -33.86
C ARG A 108 15.51 -16.88 -33.34
N ALA A 109 15.69 -18.17 -33.04
CA ALA A 109 17.01 -18.75 -32.82
C ALA A 109 17.00 -20.26 -33.13
N VAL A 110 16.39 -20.69 -34.25
CA VAL A 110 16.65 -21.99 -34.87
C VAL A 110 16.43 -21.83 -36.37
N GLU A 111 17.47 -21.47 -37.11
CA GLU A 111 17.77 -21.85 -38.50
C GLU A 111 18.87 -20.94 -39.05
N GLN A 112 20.12 -21.37 -38.82
CA GLN A 112 21.25 -21.20 -39.74
C GLN A 112 22.32 -22.23 -39.37
#